data_AF-A0A661E3Z1-F1
#
_entry.id   AF-A0A661E3Z1-F1
#
_cell.length_a   1.000
_cell.length_b   1.000
_cell.length_c   1.000
_cell.angle_alpha   90.00
_cell.angle_beta   90.00
_cell.angle_gamma   90.00
#
_symmetry.space_group_name_H-M   'P 1'
#
loop_
_entity.id
_entity.type
_entity.pdbx_description
1 polymer ?
#
loop_
_entity_poly.entity_id
_entity_poly.type
_entity_poly.pdbx_seq_one_letter_code
_entity_poly.pdbx_strand_id
1 'polypeptide(L)' 'MAEIIFPLNPDIGDKFSSGVFYWECVGQVPSIWNRLPIPTKISSEFPPGSPVEGQEWFDTSSGSSYTWYSNGYGQWVKED' A
#
# COMPACT_ATOMS: atom_id res chain seq x y z
N MET A 1 3.84 18.75 -15.40
CA MET A 1 3.13 17.57 -14.87
C MET A 1 4.19 16.59 -14.42
N ALA A 2 4.18 16.12 -13.17
CA ALA A 2 5.12 15.09 -12.75
C ALA A 2 4.69 13.77 -13.42
N GLU A 3 5.56 13.20 -14.25
CA GLU A 3 5.34 11.85 -14.78
C GLU A 3 5.62 10.84 -13.68
N ILE A 4 4.71 9.87 -13.52
CA ILE A 4 4.93 8.73 -12.63
C ILE A 4 5.91 7.80 -13.36
N ILE A 5 7.12 7.64 -12.82
CA ILE A 5 8.15 6.76 -13.37
C ILE A 5 8.00 5.38 -12.72
N PHE A 6 7.60 4.39 -13.51
CA PHE A 6 7.53 2.99 -13.08
C PHE A 6 8.90 2.33 -13.07
N PRO A 7 9.10 1.24 -12.30
CA PRO A 7 10.30 0.40 -12.39
C PRO A 7 10.51 -0.09 -13.83
N LEU A 8 11.76 -0.08 -14.31
CA LEU A 8 12.09 -0.46 -15.69
C LEU A 8 11.93 -1.96 -15.96
N ASN A 9 12.11 -2.80 -14.93
CA ASN A 9 12.03 -4.27 -15.03
C ASN A 9 11.14 -4.84 -13.90
N PRO A 10 9.81 -4.69 -13.96
CA PRO A 10 8.92 -5.31 -12.99
C PRO A 10 8.62 -6.77 -13.36
N ASP A 11 8.60 -7.65 -12.38
CA ASP A 11 8.07 -9.01 -12.50
C ASP A 11 6.55 -9.03 -12.29
N ILE A 12 5.85 -10.06 -12.82
CA ILE A 12 4.41 -10.22 -12.56
C ILE A 12 4.18 -10.32 -11.06
N GLY A 13 3.27 -9.49 -10.54
CA GLY A 13 2.96 -9.39 -9.11
C GLY A 13 3.77 -8.32 -8.37
N ASP A 14 4.71 -7.64 -9.04
CA ASP A 14 5.36 -6.47 -8.45
C ASP A 14 4.36 -5.37 -8.16
N LYS A 15 4.55 -4.72 -7.01
CA LYS A 15 3.71 -3.64 -6.50
C LYS A 15 4.49 -2.35 -6.45
N PHE A 16 3.98 -1.32 -7.10
CA PHE A 16 4.49 0.04 -6.99
C PHE A 16 3.41 0.92 -6.36
N SER A 17 3.72 1.65 -5.30
CA SER A 17 2.76 2.55 -4.64
C SER A 17 3.18 4.01 -4.79
N SER A 18 2.23 4.87 -5.12
CA SER A 18 2.42 6.32 -5.17
C SER A 18 1.14 7.02 -4.70
N GLY A 19 1.24 7.77 -3.60
CA GLY A 19 0.07 8.33 -2.94
C GLY A 19 -0.91 7.23 -2.54
N VAL A 20 -2.21 7.43 -2.82
CA VAL A 20 -3.31 6.51 -2.46
C VAL A 20 -3.57 5.40 -3.49
N PHE A 21 -2.68 5.21 -4.46
CA PHE A 21 -2.80 4.18 -5.48
C PHE A 21 -1.62 3.23 -5.43
N TYR A 22 -1.89 1.96 -5.72
CA TYR A 22 -0.85 1.02 -6.09
C TYR A 22 -1.11 0.49 -7.49
N TRP A 23 -0.02 0.09 -8.11
CA TRP A 23 0.05 -0.49 -9.42
C TRP A 23 0.57 -1.91 -9.24
N GLU A 24 -0.20 -2.88 -9.73
CA GLU A 24 0.20 -4.28 -9.79
C GLU A 24 0.58 -4.64 -11.22
N CYS A 25 1.78 -5.18 -11.42
CA CYS A 25 2.25 -5.65 -12.71
C CYS A 25 1.48 -6.94 -13.08
N VAL A 26 0.62 -6.85 -14.09
CA VAL A 26 -0.26 -7.97 -14.52
C VAL A 26 0.18 -8.64 -15.82
N GLY A 27 1.36 -8.27 -16.34
CA GLY A 27 2.02 -8.96 -17.45
C GLY A 27 3.52 -8.70 -17.43
N GLN A 28 4.34 -9.63 -17.94
CA GLN A 28 5.82 -9.54 -18.04
C GLN A 28 6.33 -8.43 -18.98
N VAL A 29 5.60 -7.32 -19.11
CA VAL A 29 6.02 -6.12 -19.81
C VAL A 29 5.71 -4.89 -18.94
N PRO A 30 6.60 -3.88 -18.90
CA PRO A 30 6.50 -2.70 -18.02
C PRO A 30 5.27 -1.79 -18.27
N SER A 31 4.34 -2.17 -19.14
CA SER A 31 3.24 -1.34 -19.65
C SER A 31 1.85 -1.80 -19.24
N ILE A 32 1.71 -2.92 -18.52
CA ILE A 32 0.40 -3.40 -18.05
C ILE A 32 0.40 -3.41 -16.52
N TRP A 33 0.08 -2.24 -15.98
CA TRP A 33 -0.12 -2.03 -14.55
C TRP A 33 -1.58 -1.75 -14.26
N ASN A 34 -2.22 -2.57 -13.42
CA ASN A 34 -3.55 -2.27 -12.93
C ASN A 34 -3.46 -1.19 -11.85
N ARG A 35 -4.07 -0.03 -12.09
CA ARG A 35 -4.22 1.02 -11.07
C ARG A 35 -5.34 0.61 -10.12
N LEU A 36 -4.99 0.26 -8.90
CA LEU A 36 -5.92 -0.10 -7.86
C LEU A 36 -5.86 0.96 -6.74
N PRO A 37 -7.00 1.34 -6.15
CA PRO A 37 -6.97 2.15 -4.95
C PRO A 37 -6.25 1.36 -3.85
N ILE A 38 -5.36 2.02 -3.11
CA ILE A 38 -4.90 1.46 -1.84
C ILE A 38 -6.14 1.39 -0.95
N PRO A 39 -6.52 0.20 -0.45
CA PRO A 39 -7.68 0.10 0.40
C PRO A 39 -7.41 0.91 1.65
N THR A 40 -8.31 1.85 1.95
CA THR A 40 -8.24 2.65 3.17
C THR A 40 -8.40 1.77 4.41
N LYS A 41 -8.93 0.56 4.25
CA LYS A 41 -9.06 -0.45 5.30
C LYS A 41 -8.64 -1.81 4.78
N ILE A 42 -7.68 -2.45 5.44
CA ILE A 42 -7.21 -3.80 5.13
C ILE A 42 -7.21 -4.67 6.38
N SER A 43 -7.28 -5.99 6.22
CA SER A 43 -7.19 -6.95 7.33
C SER A 43 -6.13 -8.01 7.05
N SER A 44 -5.16 -8.16 7.95
CA SER A 44 -4.05 -9.12 7.81
C SER A 44 -3.36 -9.36 9.15
N GLU A 45 -2.65 -10.48 9.30
CA GLU A 45 -1.87 -10.79 10.52
C GLU A 45 -0.65 -9.89 10.70
N PHE A 46 -0.15 -9.30 9.61
CA PHE A 46 0.98 -8.37 9.62
C PHE A 46 0.56 -7.04 9.00
N PRO A 47 1.09 -5.90 9.50
CA PRO A 47 0.82 -4.60 8.89
C PRO A 47 1.37 -4.56 7.46
N PRO A 48 0.76 -3.78 6.56
CA PRO A 48 1.25 -3.59 5.21
C PRO A 48 2.60 -2.85 5.26
N GLY A 49 3.54 -3.23 4.38
CA GLY A 49 4.89 -2.67 4.37
C GLY A 49 5.01 -1.27 3.76
N SER A 50 3.97 -0.77 3.10
CA SER A 50 3.95 0.58 2.50
C SER A 50 2.60 1.26 2.72
N PRO A 51 2.27 1.59 3.99
CA PRO A 51 1.02 2.26 4.30
C PRO A 51 1.03 3.73 3.94
N VAL A 52 -0.17 4.24 3.67
CA VAL A 52 -0.42 5.66 3.37
C VAL A 52 -1.03 6.38 4.58
N GLU A 53 -0.79 7.68 4.70
CA GLU A 53 -1.38 8.51 5.77
C GLU A 53 -2.90 8.28 5.87
N GLY A 54 -3.38 7.96 7.07
CA GLY A 54 -4.79 7.71 7.34
C GLY A 54 -5.29 6.32 6.93
N GLN A 55 -4.42 5.41 6.49
CA GLN A 55 -4.82 4.03 6.22
C GLN A 55 -5.13 3.29 7.52
N GLU A 56 -6.24 2.54 7.53
CA GLU A 56 -6.64 1.62 8.58
C GLU A 56 -6.14 0.20 8.28
N TRP A 57 -5.64 -0.48 9.30
CA TRP A 57 -5.29 -1.90 9.30
C TRP A 57 -5.95 -2.60 10.47
N PHE A 58 -6.65 -3.68 10.19
CA PHE A 58 -7.17 -4.61 11.18
C PHE A 58 -6.22 -5.80 11.31
N ASP A 59 -5.62 -5.93 12.49
CA ASP A 59 -4.81 -7.09 12.85
C ASP A 59 -5.72 -8.28 13.15
N THR A 60 -5.75 -9.26 12.24
CA THR A 60 -6.58 -10.47 12.41
C THR A 60 -6.05 -11.41 13.48
N SER A 61 -4.81 -11.26 13.92
CA SER A 61 -4.19 -12.08 14.98
C SER A 61 -4.58 -11.57 16.36
N SER A 62 -4.50 -10.25 16.58
CA SER A 62 -4.84 -9.61 17.87
C SER A 62 -6.29 -9.10 17.96
N GLY A 63 -7.00 -9.02 16.83
CA GLY A 63 -8.36 -8.47 16.76
C GLY A 63 -8.43 -6.96 17.00
N SER A 64 -7.32 -6.24 16.78
CA SER A 64 -7.21 -4.79 17.02
C SER A 64 -7.15 -4.00 15.71
N SER A 65 -7.73 -2.80 15.71
CA SER A 65 -7.63 -1.85 14.59
C SER A 65 -6.53 -0.84 14.84
N TYR A 66 -5.86 -0.42 13.78
CA TYR A 66 -4.78 0.55 13.79
C TYR A 66 -4.93 1.53 12.63
N THR A 67 -4.48 2.77 12.82
CA THR A 67 -4.43 3.81 11.79
C THR A 67 -2.99 4.27 11.59
N TRP A 68 -2.57 4.42 10.33
CA TRP A 68 -1.22 4.85 9.99
C TRP A 68 -1.09 6.38 9.97
N TYR A 69 -0.05 6.89 10.62
CA TYR A 69 0.32 8.30 10.65
C TYR A 69 1.78 8.47 10.19
N SER A 70 2.04 9.32 9.21
CA SER A 70 3.37 9.63 8.66
C SER A 70 3.96 10.94 9.19
N ASN A 71 3.56 11.35 10.39
CA ASN A 71 3.94 12.59 11.10
C ASN A 71 5.44 12.69 11.52
N GLY A 72 6.36 12.24 10.65
CA GLY A 72 7.81 12.34 10.81
C GLY A 72 8.52 10.99 10.79
N TYR A 73 7.91 9.94 11.34
CA TYR A 73 8.54 8.61 11.46
C TYR A 73 7.72 7.43 10.97
N GLY A 74 6.44 7.62 10.61
CA GLY A 74 5.58 6.55 10.13
C GLY A 74 5.24 5.53 11.22
N GLN A 75 4.01 5.55 11.72
CA GLN A 75 3.62 4.69 12.83
C GLN A 75 2.16 4.23 12.74
N TRP A 76 1.93 2.97 13.13
CA TRP A 76 0.60 2.43 13.39
C TRP A 76 0.18 2.78 14.81
N VAL A 77 -0.91 3.52 14.93
CA VAL A 77 -1.51 3.86 16.22
C VAL A 77 -2.77 3.04 16.39
N LYS A 78 -2.88 2.32 17.51
CA LYS A 78 -4.05 1.52 17.82
C LYS A 78 -5.26 2.42 18.07
N GLU A 79 -6.43 2.02 17.60
CA GLU A 79 -7.70 2.63 18.00
C GLU A 79 -8.19 1.99 19.32
N ASP A 80 -8.42 2.82 20.35
CA ASP A 80 -8.97 2.41 21.66
C ASP A 80 -10.51 2.39 21.67
#